data_AF-A0A8C6N7Y4-F1
#
_entry.id   AF-A0A8C6N7Y4-F1
#
_cell.length_a   1.000
_cell.length_b   1.000
_cell.length_c   1.000
_cell.angle_alpha   90.00
_cell.angle_beta   90.00
_cell.angle_gamma   90.00
#
_symmetry.space_group_name_H-M   'P 1'
#
loop_
_entity.id
_entity.type
_entity.pdbx_description
1 polymer ?
#
loop_
_entity_poly.entity_id
_entity_poly.type
_entity_poly.pdbx_seq_one_letter_code
_entity_poly.pdbx_strand_id
1 'polypeptide(L)'
;VWFLCRVLIMTVYLYIAVLWLKNSRITRSDEDKDGSWDAWGAWSDCSRTCGGGASYSLRRCLNGRNCEGRNIRYKTCSNNDCPSDVGDFRAQQCSAYNDVKYQGHFYEWIPVYNDPTAPCALKCQALGKNLIVELAPKVLDGTRCNIESLDMCISGICQAVGCDRQLGSNAKEDNCGVCAGDGSTCRLVRGQAKAHVSPEKSRLQTDPIIIYP
;
A
#
# COMPACT_ATOMS: atom_id res chain seq x y z
N VAL A 1 -12.19 59.58 35.99
CA VAL A 1 -13.10 58.64 35.28
C VAL A 1 -12.52 58.17 33.94
N TRP A 2 -12.11 59.08 33.05
CA TRP A 2 -11.57 58.74 31.72
C TRP A 2 -10.25 57.92 31.71
N PHE A 3 -9.33 58.20 32.65
CA PHE A 3 -8.06 57.46 32.76
C PHE A 3 -8.23 56.00 33.19
N LEU A 4 -9.14 55.72 34.11
CA LEU A 4 -9.41 54.36 34.59
C LEU A 4 -10.04 53.48 33.48
N CYS A 5 -10.84 54.09 32.59
CA CYS A 5 -11.47 53.40 31.47
C CYS A 5 -10.45 52.93 30.42
N ARG A 6 -9.43 53.75 30.12
CA ARG A 6 -8.33 53.37 29.19
C ARG A 6 -7.44 52.25 29.73
N VAL A 7 -7.16 52.26 31.04
CA VAL A 7 -6.36 51.20 31.68
C VAL A 7 -7.10 49.87 31.64
N LEU A 8 -8.41 49.86 31.92
CA LEU A 8 -9.24 48.66 31.86
C LEU A 8 -9.31 48.05 30.44
N ILE A 9 -9.45 48.87 29.41
CA ILE A 9 -9.48 48.42 28.01
C ILE A 9 -8.15 47.77 27.61
N MET A 10 -7.01 48.38 27.99
CA MET A 10 -5.68 47.81 27.72
C MET A 10 -5.45 46.49 28.46
N THR A 11 -5.92 46.37 29.71
CA THR A 11 -5.81 45.10 30.45
C THR A 11 -6.67 43.99 29.85
N VAL A 12 -7.86 44.32 29.33
CA VAL A 12 -8.74 43.35 28.66
C VAL A 12 -8.13 42.90 27.33
N TYR A 13 -7.58 43.80 26.53
CA TYR A 13 -6.88 43.45 25.29
C TYR A 13 -5.66 42.57 25.55
N LEU A 14 -4.85 42.88 26.56
CA LEU A 14 -3.69 42.08 26.92
C LEU A 14 -4.11 40.68 27.39
N TYR A 15 -5.19 40.59 28.17
CA TYR A 15 -5.73 39.31 28.64
C TYR A 15 -6.27 38.46 27.49
N ILE A 16 -7.01 39.06 26.55
CA ILE A 16 -7.51 38.38 25.34
C ILE A 16 -6.35 37.95 24.44
N ALA A 17 -5.30 38.77 24.29
CA ALA A 17 -4.10 38.41 23.52
C ALA A 17 -3.31 37.26 24.17
N VAL A 18 -3.21 37.22 25.50
CA VAL A 18 -2.59 36.12 26.25
C VAL A 18 -3.43 34.84 26.14
N LEU A 19 -4.77 34.93 26.16
CA LEU A 19 -5.65 33.80 25.90
C LEU A 19 -5.51 33.29 24.46
N TRP A 20 -5.39 34.19 23.47
CA TRP A 20 -5.10 33.83 22.08
C TRP A 20 -3.73 33.14 21.92
N LEU A 21 -2.67 33.66 22.55
CA LEU A 21 -1.32 33.05 22.55
C LEU A 21 -1.28 31.69 23.25
N LYS A 22 -2.12 31.48 24.27
CA LYS A 22 -2.28 30.17 24.93
C LYS A 22 -3.10 29.19 24.08
N ASN A 23 -4.09 29.68 23.33
CA ASN A 23 -4.92 28.87 22.43
C ASN A 23 -4.23 28.51 21.10
N SER A 24 -3.19 29.25 20.71
CA SER A 24 -2.41 28.99 19.48
C SER A 24 -1.40 27.85 19.61
N ARG A 25 -1.27 27.23 20.79
CA ARG A 25 -0.22 26.23 21.10
C ARG A 25 -0.74 24.82 21.41
N ILE A 26 -1.95 24.48 20.98
CA ILE A 26 -2.52 23.13 21.13
C ILE A 26 -3.12 22.65 19.80
N THR A 27 -2.24 22.34 18.85
CA THR A 27 -2.43 21.23 17.92
C THR A 27 -1.25 20.30 18.12
N ARG A 28 -1.15 19.72 19.32
CA ARG A 28 -0.22 18.64 19.59
C ARG A 28 -0.99 17.37 19.26
N SER A 29 -0.81 16.86 18.05
CA SER A 29 -1.31 15.53 17.69
C SER A 29 -0.75 14.53 18.70
N ASP A 30 -1.61 13.64 19.18
CA ASP A 30 -1.29 12.59 20.15
C ASP A 30 -0.33 11.52 19.59
N GLU A 31 0.90 11.88 19.22
CA GLU A 31 1.99 10.94 18.91
C GLU A 31 3.42 11.43 19.28
N ASP A 32 3.59 12.49 20.08
CA ASP A 32 4.93 12.85 20.59
C ASP A 32 5.25 12.16 21.92
N LYS A 33 5.26 10.83 21.89
CA LYS A 33 5.78 10.00 23.00
C LYS A 33 7.16 9.43 22.73
N ASP A 34 7.95 10.07 21.88
CA ASP A 34 9.36 9.72 21.80
C ASP A 34 10.21 10.95 21.46
N GLY A 35 10.57 11.71 22.49
CA GLY A 35 11.56 12.79 22.39
C GLY A 35 12.95 12.32 21.92
N SER A 36 13.10 11.04 21.60
CA SER A 36 14.30 10.46 21.03
C SER A 36 14.30 10.42 19.50
N TRP A 37 13.16 10.52 18.82
CA TRP A 37 13.11 10.56 17.35
C TRP A 37 13.12 11.98 16.79
N ASP A 38 13.80 12.16 15.66
CA ASP A 38 13.66 13.33 14.80
C ASP A 38 12.30 13.31 14.08
N ALA A 39 11.90 14.44 13.51
CA ALA A 39 10.74 14.49 12.64
C ALA A 39 10.91 13.52 11.45
N TRP A 40 9.80 12.95 11.00
CA TRP A 40 9.80 12.17 9.76
C TRP A 40 10.24 13.03 8.59
N GLY A 41 11.22 12.53 7.83
CA GLY A 41 11.66 13.15 6.59
C GLY A 41 10.58 13.14 5.52
N ALA A 42 10.87 13.85 4.43
CA ALA A 42 10.03 13.82 3.24
C ALA A 42 9.84 12.38 2.73
N TRP A 43 8.71 12.16 2.08
CA TRP A 43 8.45 10.91 1.37
C TRP A 43 9.38 10.80 0.16
N SER A 44 9.91 9.60 -0.08
CA SER A 44 10.67 9.29 -1.29
C SER A 44 9.76 9.29 -2.52
N ASP A 45 10.39 9.31 -3.70
CA ASP A 45 9.68 9.07 -4.95
C ASP A 45 8.94 7.73 -4.91
N CYS A 46 7.79 7.70 -5.57
CA CYS A 46 7.01 6.48 -5.65
C CYS A 46 7.76 5.45 -6.48
N SER A 47 7.78 4.19 -6.04
CA SER A 47 8.39 3.10 -6.80
C SER A 47 7.77 2.88 -8.19
N ARG A 48 6.56 3.42 -8.41
CA ARG A 48 5.80 3.36 -9.66
C ARG A 48 5.11 4.69 -9.94
N THR A 49 4.85 4.96 -11.21
CA THR A 49 4.08 6.14 -11.64
C THR A 49 2.58 5.85 -11.78
N CYS A 50 2.18 4.57 -11.78
CA CYS A 50 0.79 4.11 -11.85
C CYS A 50 0.63 2.71 -11.22
N GLY A 51 -0.63 2.28 -11.06
CA GLY A 51 -1.01 0.92 -10.67
C GLY A 51 -0.84 0.60 -9.18
N GLY A 52 -0.54 1.61 -8.37
CA GLY A 52 -0.19 1.48 -6.96
C GLY A 52 1.28 1.08 -6.78
N GLY A 53 2.09 1.99 -6.26
CA GLY A 53 3.47 1.78 -5.83
C GLY A 53 3.63 2.04 -4.33
N ALA A 54 4.87 2.00 -3.86
CA ALA A 54 5.24 2.28 -2.49
C ALA A 54 6.22 3.45 -2.40
N SER A 55 6.06 4.27 -1.37
CA SER A 55 6.97 5.34 -0.99
C SER A 55 7.34 5.17 0.48
N TYR A 56 8.55 5.56 0.84
CA TYR A 56 9.06 5.44 2.20
C TYR A 56 9.45 6.80 2.76
N SER A 57 9.43 6.92 4.08
CA SER A 57 9.88 8.10 4.82
C SER A 57 10.75 7.62 5.97
N LEU A 58 11.89 8.28 6.15
CA LEU A 58 12.90 7.94 7.15
C LEU A 58 12.88 8.98 8.28
N ARG A 59 13.21 8.54 9.49
CA ARG A 59 13.51 9.42 10.63
C ARG A 59 14.80 8.98 11.30
N ARG A 60 15.48 9.90 11.98
CA ARG A 60 16.73 9.61 12.69
C ARG A 60 16.48 9.53 14.19
N CYS A 61 17.20 8.64 14.86
CA CYS A 61 17.22 8.60 16.32
C CYS A 61 18.19 9.67 16.83
N LEU A 62 17.67 10.68 17.54
CA LEU A 62 18.44 11.78 18.11
C LEU A 62 19.27 11.32 19.33
N ASN A 63 18.75 10.35 20.09
CA ASN A 63 19.42 9.80 21.29
C ASN A 63 20.30 8.56 20.97
N GLY A 64 20.75 8.42 19.72
CA GLY A 64 21.64 7.35 19.29
C GLY A 64 20.94 6.01 19.05
N ARG A 65 20.86 5.14 20.07
CA ARG A 65 20.33 3.76 19.94
C ARG A 65 19.08 3.47 20.75
N ASN A 66 18.66 4.37 21.63
CA ASN A 66 17.59 4.10 22.60
C ASN A 66 16.19 4.52 22.11
N CYS A 67 15.97 4.51 20.80
CA CYS A 67 14.67 4.86 20.22
C CYS A 67 13.84 3.60 19.99
N GLU A 68 12.60 3.60 20.48
CA GLU A 68 11.69 2.47 20.30
C GLU A 68 10.91 2.61 18.98
N GLY A 69 10.73 1.49 18.29
CA GLY A 69 10.02 1.43 17.01
C GLY A 69 10.92 1.54 15.77
N ARG A 70 10.29 1.68 14.59
CA ARG A 70 10.99 1.67 13.30
C ARG A 70 11.48 3.08 12.93
N ASN A 71 12.63 3.14 12.26
CA ASN A 71 13.19 4.37 11.66
C ASN A 71 12.66 4.65 10.24
N ILE A 72 11.83 3.76 9.72
CA ILE A 72 11.25 3.81 8.38
C ILE A 72 9.75 3.54 8.44
N ARG A 73 8.99 4.29 7.65
CA ARG A 73 7.56 4.06 7.40
C ARG A 73 7.29 4.06 5.91
N TYR A 74 6.20 3.41 5.52
CA TYR A 74 5.80 3.23 4.13
C TYR A 74 4.38 3.70 3.93
N LYS A 75 4.06 4.08 2.68
CA LYS A 75 2.69 4.34 2.22
C LYS A 75 2.54 3.90 0.77
N THR A 76 1.30 3.69 0.35
CA THR A 76 0.99 3.57 -1.08
C THR A 76 1.05 4.95 -1.75
N CYS A 77 1.33 4.93 -3.05
CA CYS A 77 1.40 6.11 -3.90
C CYS A 77 1.05 5.73 -5.34
N SER A 78 0.78 6.74 -6.19
CA SER A 78 0.49 6.52 -7.62
C SER A 78 -0.63 5.50 -7.87
N ASN A 79 -1.75 5.65 -7.16
CA ASN A 79 -2.88 4.71 -7.18
C ASN A 79 -3.75 4.80 -8.45
N ASN A 80 -3.41 5.68 -9.38
CA ASN A 80 -4.09 5.78 -10.67
C ASN A 80 -3.84 4.51 -11.49
N ASP A 81 -4.83 4.06 -12.24
CA ASP A 81 -4.67 2.87 -13.06
C ASP A 81 -3.61 3.08 -14.15
N CYS A 82 -2.85 2.02 -14.43
CA CYS A 82 -1.88 2.04 -15.51
C CYS A 82 -2.60 1.89 -16.86
N PRO A 83 -2.12 2.55 -17.92
CA PRO A 83 -2.58 2.23 -19.27
C PRO A 83 -2.22 0.78 -19.62
N SER A 84 -3.01 0.17 -20.51
CA SER A 84 -2.98 -1.28 -20.78
C SER A 84 -1.68 -1.77 -21.44
N ASP A 85 -0.86 -0.86 -21.97
CA ASP A 85 0.45 -1.13 -22.55
C ASP A 85 1.56 -1.26 -21.49
N VAL A 86 1.35 -0.71 -20.29
CA VAL A 86 2.29 -0.84 -19.18
C VAL A 86 2.20 -2.25 -18.63
N GLY A 87 3.18 -3.08 -19.01
CA GLY A 87 3.30 -4.45 -18.54
C GLY A 87 3.38 -4.57 -17.02
N ASP A 88 3.17 -5.80 -16.52
CA ASP A 88 3.22 -6.07 -15.08
C ASP A 88 4.58 -5.69 -14.45
N PHE A 89 4.53 -5.05 -13.28
CA PHE A 89 5.73 -4.56 -12.60
C PHE A 89 6.66 -5.68 -12.13
N ARG A 90 6.11 -6.87 -11.80
CA ARG A 90 6.95 -8.05 -11.51
C ARG A 90 7.56 -8.61 -12.80
N ALA A 91 6.81 -8.63 -13.89
CA ALA A 91 7.33 -9.04 -15.20
C ALA A 91 8.49 -8.15 -15.67
N GLN A 92 8.39 -6.83 -15.49
CA GLN A 92 9.48 -5.89 -15.79
C GLN A 92 10.75 -6.19 -14.99
N GLN A 93 10.62 -6.63 -13.74
CA GLN A 93 11.77 -7.01 -12.91
C GLN A 93 12.42 -8.31 -13.39
N CYS A 94 11.64 -9.29 -13.86
CA CYS A 94 12.21 -10.49 -14.49
C CYS A 94 12.90 -10.15 -15.83
N SER A 95 12.26 -9.36 -16.68
CA SER A 95 12.80 -9.02 -18.01
C SER A 95 14.08 -8.17 -17.94
N ALA A 96 14.31 -7.45 -16.85
CA ALA A 96 15.58 -6.77 -16.58
C ALA A 96 16.79 -7.73 -16.54
N TYR A 97 16.58 -9.04 -16.38
CA TYR A 97 17.64 -10.05 -16.41
C TYR A 97 17.79 -10.74 -17.78
N ASN A 98 17.01 -10.35 -18.80
CA ASN A 98 17.11 -10.97 -20.13
C ASN A 98 18.48 -10.74 -20.79
N ASP A 99 19.10 -9.58 -20.51
CA ASP A 99 20.43 -9.21 -21.00
C ASP A 99 21.58 -9.71 -20.07
N VAL A 100 21.26 -10.52 -19.07
CA VAL A 100 22.22 -11.11 -18.13
C VAL A 100 22.32 -12.61 -18.35
N LYS A 101 23.54 -13.12 -18.55
CA LYS A 101 23.76 -14.56 -18.73
C LYS A 101 23.54 -15.31 -17.43
N TYR A 102 22.64 -16.29 -17.44
CA TYR A 102 22.51 -17.29 -16.39
C TYR A 102 23.15 -18.59 -16.87
N GLN A 103 24.15 -19.08 -16.13
CA GLN A 103 24.91 -20.29 -16.50
C GLN A 103 25.43 -20.25 -17.97
N GLY A 104 25.84 -19.07 -18.45
CA GLY A 104 26.39 -18.87 -19.79
C GLY A 104 25.38 -18.61 -20.90
N HIS A 105 24.08 -18.72 -20.64
CA HIS A 105 23.01 -18.52 -21.62
C HIS A 105 22.13 -17.32 -21.28
N PHE A 106 21.58 -16.68 -22.30
CA PHE A 106 20.51 -15.71 -22.14
C PHE A 106 19.17 -16.44 -22.16
N TYR A 107 18.23 -15.92 -21.38
CA TYR A 107 16.87 -16.43 -21.29
C TYR A 107 15.89 -15.27 -21.35
N GLU A 108 14.70 -15.55 -21.88
CA GLU A 108 13.55 -14.69 -21.68
C GLU A 108 12.87 -15.09 -20.38
N TRP A 109 12.93 -14.22 -19.38
CA TRP A 109 12.42 -14.49 -18.04
C TRP A 109 10.99 -13.99 -17.87
N ILE A 110 10.10 -14.88 -17.46
CA ILE A 110 8.72 -14.57 -17.08
C ILE A 110 8.54 -14.76 -15.57
N PRO A 111 7.71 -13.94 -14.90
CA PRO A 111 7.52 -14.01 -13.46
C PRO A 111 6.75 -15.25 -13.03
N VAL A 112 7.16 -15.81 -11.88
CA VAL A 112 6.38 -16.79 -11.13
C VAL A 112 5.59 -16.05 -10.05
N TYR A 113 4.28 -16.30 -10.02
CA TYR A 113 3.36 -15.68 -9.07
C TYR A 113 2.86 -16.68 -8.03
N ASN A 114 2.22 -16.16 -6.98
CA ASN A 114 1.51 -16.96 -5.96
C ASN A 114 2.39 -18.01 -5.27
N ASP A 115 3.67 -17.69 -5.05
CA ASP A 115 4.55 -18.54 -4.26
C ASP A 115 4.10 -18.53 -2.78
N PRO A 116 3.73 -19.69 -2.20
CA PRO A 116 3.16 -19.73 -0.85
C PRO A 116 4.19 -19.49 0.26
N THR A 117 5.48 -19.63 -0.06
CA THR A 117 6.58 -19.54 0.91
C THR A 117 7.30 -18.18 0.85
N ALA A 118 7.54 -17.70 -0.37
CA ALA A 118 8.30 -16.49 -0.64
C ALA A 118 7.61 -15.64 -1.72
N PRO A 119 6.40 -15.12 -1.45
CA PRO A 119 5.64 -14.36 -2.44
C PRO A 119 6.36 -13.08 -2.88
N CYS A 120 7.28 -12.56 -2.07
CA CYS A 120 8.04 -11.35 -2.36
C CYS A 120 9.46 -11.57 -2.87
N ALA A 121 9.88 -12.83 -3.10
CA ALA A 121 11.12 -13.11 -3.83
C ALA A 121 10.88 -12.94 -5.34
N LEU A 122 11.91 -12.54 -6.08
CA LEU A 122 11.84 -12.46 -7.54
C LEU A 122 12.18 -13.83 -8.14
N LYS A 123 11.18 -14.69 -8.23
CA LYS A 123 11.26 -15.97 -8.92
C LYS A 123 10.80 -15.81 -10.36
N CYS A 124 11.63 -16.24 -11.30
CA CYS A 124 11.37 -16.15 -12.71
C CYS A 124 11.59 -17.51 -13.39
N GLN A 125 10.74 -17.84 -14.35
CA GLN A 125 10.85 -19.01 -15.20
C GLN A 125 11.40 -18.60 -16.57
N ALA A 126 12.31 -19.41 -17.13
CA ALA A 126 12.75 -19.21 -18.50
C ALA A 126 11.65 -19.67 -19.48
N LEU A 127 11.23 -18.79 -20.39
CA LEU A 127 10.16 -19.05 -21.35
C LEU A 127 10.47 -20.29 -22.20
N GLY A 128 9.49 -21.19 -22.30
CA GLY A 128 9.63 -22.45 -23.04
C GLY A 128 10.61 -23.47 -22.41
N LYS A 129 11.02 -23.27 -21.15
CA LYS A 129 11.89 -24.19 -20.40
C LYS A 129 11.27 -24.51 -19.03
N ASN A 130 11.64 -25.66 -18.47
CA ASN A 130 11.32 -26.04 -17.08
C ASN A 130 12.44 -25.58 -16.12
N LEU A 131 12.85 -24.32 -16.23
CA LEU A 131 13.89 -23.72 -15.40
C LEU A 131 13.27 -22.56 -14.63
N ILE A 132 13.15 -22.70 -13.32
CA ILE A 132 12.69 -21.66 -12.39
C ILE A 132 13.86 -21.28 -11.50
N VAL A 133 14.13 -19.98 -11.39
CA VAL A 133 15.26 -19.44 -10.64
C VAL A 133 14.80 -18.25 -9.80
N GLU A 134 15.32 -18.15 -8.59
CA GLU A 134 15.23 -16.93 -7.80
C GLU A 134 16.35 -15.95 -8.23
N LEU A 135 16.00 -14.96 -9.03
CA LEU A 135 16.95 -13.99 -9.58
C LEU A 135 17.31 -12.87 -8.58
N ALA A 136 16.42 -12.61 -7.62
CA ALA A 136 16.68 -11.69 -6.51
C ALA A 136 15.92 -12.11 -5.24
N PRO A 137 16.49 -11.89 -4.04
CA PRO A 137 15.88 -12.28 -2.77
C PRO A 137 14.59 -11.49 -2.47
N LYS A 138 14.43 -10.31 -3.06
CA LYS A 138 13.22 -9.51 -2.95
C LYS A 138 12.92 -8.77 -4.25
N VAL A 139 11.64 -8.64 -4.56
CA VAL A 139 11.13 -7.69 -5.56
C VAL A 139 11.22 -6.26 -5.04
N LEU A 140 11.11 -5.29 -5.94
CA LEU A 140 11.01 -3.87 -5.60
C LEU A 140 9.75 -3.58 -4.78
N ASP A 141 9.87 -2.62 -3.85
CA ASP A 141 8.76 -2.25 -2.98
C ASP A 141 7.56 -1.73 -3.80
N GLY A 142 6.35 -2.16 -3.43
CA GLY A 142 5.12 -1.84 -4.17
C GLY A 142 4.77 -2.84 -5.28
N THR A 143 5.58 -3.88 -5.50
CA THR A 143 5.20 -5.01 -6.35
C THR A 143 4.11 -5.83 -5.68
N ARG A 144 3.06 -6.23 -6.42
CA ARG A 144 2.02 -7.13 -5.89
C ARG A 144 2.64 -8.46 -5.47
N CYS A 145 2.20 -8.99 -4.33
CA CYS A 145 2.63 -10.30 -3.86
C CYS A 145 2.04 -11.42 -4.74
N ASN A 146 0.74 -11.30 -5.02
CA ASN A 146 -0.11 -12.30 -5.68
C ASN A 146 -0.97 -11.60 -6.74
N ILE A 147 -1.52 -12.36 -7.69
CA ILE A 147 -2.29 -11.79 -8.82
C ILE A 147 -3.68 -11.29 -8.39
N GLU A 148 -4.32 -11.98 -7.43
CA GLU A 148 -5.70 -11.73 -7.03
C GLU A 148 -5.84 -10.82 -5.80
N SER A 149 -4.74 -10.24 -5.32
CA SER A 149 -4.73 -9.39 -4.14
C SER A 149 -4.15 -8.00 -4.41
N LEU A 150 -4.59 -7.03 -3.60
CA LEU A 150 -3.98 -5.71 -3.53
C LEU A 150 -2.68 -5.70 -2.72
N ASP A 151 -2.42 -6.76 -1.96
CA ASP A 151 -1.24 -6.88 -1.11
C ASP A 151 0.04 -6.69 -1.89
N MET A 152 0.98 -5.97 -1.27
CA MET A 152 2.23 -5.60 -1.91
C MET A 152 3.44 -5.92 -1.05
N CYS A 153 4.54 -6.18 -1.72
CA CYS A 153 5.82 -6.44 -1.12
C CYS A 153 6.43 -5.14 -0.62
N ILE A 154 6.75 -5.11 0.68
CA ILE A 154 7.44 -4.00 1.34
C ILE A 154 8.58 -4.60 2.15
N SER A 155 9.81 -4.22 1.81
CA SER A 155 11.03 -4.73 2.43
C SER A 155 11.10 -6.28 2.43
N GLY A 156 10.61 -6.91 1.36
CA GLY A 156 10.60 -8.38 1.20
C GLY A 156 9.48 -9.11 1.94
N ILE A 157 8.56 -8.40 2.61
CA ILE A 157 7.43 -8.98 3.32
C ILE A 157 6.14 -8.59 2.60
N CYS A 158 5.22 -9.55 2.43
CA CYS A 158 3.91 -9.25 1.86
C CYS A 158 3.05 -8.51 2.89
N GLN A 159 2.69 -7.27 2.60
CA GLN A 159 1.91 -6.40 3.46
C GLN A 159 0.49 -6.23 2.91
N ALA A 160 -0.48 -6.21 3.81
CA ALA A 160 -1.88 -6.04 3.47
C ALA A 160 -2.18 -4.65 2.89
N VAL A 161 -3.00 -4.61 1.84
CA VAL A 161 -3.51 -3.36 1.26
C VAL A 161 -5.03 -3.44 1.19
N GLY A 162 -5.72 -2.44 1.74
CA GLY A 162 -7.17 -2.38 1.70
C GLY A 162 -7.70 -2.12 0.28
N CYS A 163 -9.00 -2.34 0.08
CA CYS A 163 -9.68 -2.03 -1.19
C CYS A 163 -9.58 -0.54 -1.59
N ASP A 164 -9.30 0.32 -0.61
CA ASP A 164 -9.05 1.76 -0.75
C ASP A 164 -7.64 2.08 -1.26
N ARG A 165 -6.87 1.03 -1.59
CA ARG A 165 -5.48 1.10 -2.06
C ARG A 165 -4.53 1.73 -1.05
N GLN A 166 -4.83 1.58 0.25
CA GLN A 166 -3.98 2.07 1.34
C GLN A 166 -3.26 0.93 2.06
N LEU A 167 -1.95 1.09 2.24
CA LEU A 167 -1.10 0.12 2.95
C LEU A 167 -1.53 0.00 4.41
N GLY A 168 -1.83 -1.21 4.87
CA GLY A 168 -2.29 -1.47 6.23
C GLY A 168 -3.73 -1.04 6.52
N SER A 169 -4.50 -0.65 5.49
CA SER A 169 -5.93 -0.37 5.66
C SER A 169 -6.72 -1.67 5.83
N ASN A 170 -7.71 -1.62 6.72
CA ASN A 170 -8.64 -2.72 6.97
C ASN A 170 -9.88 -2.66 6.07
N ALA A 171 -9.94 -1.71 5.13
CA ALA A 171 -11.04 -1.57 4.19
C ALA A 171 -11.15 -2.80 3.29
N LYS A 172 -12.35 -3.38 3.20
CA LYS A 172 -12.66 -4.53 2.35
C LYS A 172 -13.82 -4.19 1.45
N GLU A 173 -13.87 -4.84 0.30
CA GLU A 173 -15.04 -4.78 -0.56
C GLU A 173 -16.23 -5.43 0.16
N ASP A 174 -17.40 -4.83 -0.01
CA ASP A 174 -18.66 -5.47 0.36
C ASP A 174 -19.03 -6.57 -0.64
N ASN A 175 -20.15 -7.25 -0.42
CA ASN A 175 -20.62 -8.30 -1.33
C ASN A 175 -20.98 -7.79 -2.74
N CYS A 176 -20.99 -6.48 -2.95
CA CYS A 176 -21.27 -5.82 -4.22
C CYS A 176 -20.00 -5.36 -4.94
N GLY A 177 -18.81 -5.64 -4.40
CA GLY A 177 -17.54 -5.16 -4.95
C GLY A 177 -17.27 -3.69 -4.66
N VAL A 178 -18.03 -3.05 -3.76
CA VAL A 178 -17.82 -1.65 -3.38
C VAL A 178 -16.92 -1.61 -2.17
N CYS A 179 -15.80 -0.89 -2.29
CA CYS A 179 -14.86 -0.73 -1.19
C CYS A 179 -15.51 -0.02 0.01
N ALA A 180 -15.45 -0.65 1.18
CA ALA A 180 -16.11 -0.20 2.41
C ALA A 180 -17.61 0.11 2.22
N GLY A 181 -18.25 -0.60 1.29
CA GLY A 181 -19.68 -0.46 1.02
C GLY A 181 -20.56 -1.10 2.11
N ASP A 182 -21.84 -0.75 2.09
CA ASP A 182 -22.85 -1.24 3.02
C ASP A 182 -23.71 -2.37 2.42
N GLY A 183 -23.38 -2.85 1.21
CA GLY A 183 -24.12 -3.88 0.49
C GLY A 183 -25.41 -3.39 -0.16
N SER A 184 -25.64 -2.08 -0.24
CA SER A 184 -26.87 -1.51 -0.83
C SER A 184 -26.86 -1.38 -2.35
N THR A 185 -25.68 -1.45 -2.99
CA THR A 185 -25.49 -1.21 -4.43
C THR A 185 -25.82 -2.41 -5.31
N CYS A 186 -26.04 -3.58 -4.72
CA CYS A 186 -26.44 -4.80 -5.42
C CYS A 186 -27.51 -5.56 -4.64
N ARG A 187 -28.21 -6.46 -5.34
CA ARG A 187 -29.20 -7.35 -4.71
C ARG A 187 -28.86 -8.80 -5.01
N LEU A 188 -28.99 -9.65 -3.99
CA LEU A 188 -28.84 -11.09 -4.14
C LEU A 188 -29.99 -11.62 -5.03
N VAL A 189 -29.67 -12.13 -6.21
CA VAL A 189 -30.63 -12.92 -6.99
C VAL A 189 -30.32 -14.40 -6.86
N ARG A 190 -31.25 -15.15 -6.26
CA ARG A 190 -31.22 -16.62 -6.28
C ARG A 190 -31.63 -17.08 -7.68
N GLY A 191 -30.65 -17.45 -8.52
CA GLY A 191 -30.85 -17.91 -9.90
C GLY A 191 -30.25 -19.30 -10.13
N GLN A 192 -30.95 -20.12 -10.92
CA GLN A 192 -30.73 -21.56 -11.14
C GLN A 192 -29.32 -21.90 -11.67
N ALA A 193 -28.73 -22.95 -11.11
CA ALA A 193 -27.45 -23.51 -11.52
C ALA A 193 -27.49 -23.93 -13.00
N LYS A 194 -26.74 -23.25 -13.86
CA LYS A 194 -26.33 -23.84 -15.14
C LYS A 194 -25.08 -24.67 -14.87
N ALA A 195 -25.20 -25.99 -15.00
CA ALA A 195 -24.06 -26.89 -14.94
C ALA A 195 -23.11 -26.57 -16.09
N HIS A 196 -22.05 -25.81 -15.82
CA HIS A 196 -20.94 -25.69 -16.74
C HIS A 196 -20.06 -26.93 -16.56
N VAL A 197 -20.29 -27.96 -17.37
CA VAL A 197 -19.41 -29.14 -17.43
C VAL A 197 -18.17 -28.74 -18.22
N SER A 198 -17.09 -28.36 -17.52
CA SER A 198 -15.74 -28.32 -18.08
C SER A 198 -15.03 -29.66 -17.78
N PRO A 199 -14.33 -30.31 -18.72
CA PRO A 199 -13.94 -31.71 -18.59
C PRO A 199 -12.83 -32.02 -17.57
N GLU A 200 -12.36 -31.08 -16.74
CA GLU A 200 -11.14 -31.33 -15.94
C GLU A 200 -11.16 -30.83 -14.48
N LYS A 201 -12.33 -30.55 -13.87
CA LYS A 201 -12.37 -30.39 -12.40
C LYS A 201 -13.76 -30.62 -11.82
N SER A 202 -13.90 -31.71 -11.08
CA SER A 202 -15.08 -32.01 -10.26
C SER A 202 -15.16 -31.08 -9.04
N ARG A 203 -15.62 -29.85 -9.25
CA ARG A 203 -16.17 -29.01 -8.17
C ARG A 203 -17.26 -28.12 -8.75
N LEU A 204 -18.52 -28.42 -8.43
CA LEU A 204 -19.62 -27.49 -8.66
C LEU A 204 -19.39 -26.27 -7.77
N GLN A 205 -18.88 -25.19 -8.35
CA GLN A 205 -18.86 -23.89 -7.71
C GLN A 205 -20.16 -23.19 -8.07
N THR A 206 -21.10 -23.13 -7.12
CA THR A 206 -22.33 -22.35 -7.26
C THR A 206 -22.08 -20.94 -6.74
N ASP A 207 -21.59 -20.05 -7.60
CA ASP A 207 -21.49 -18.63 -7.25
C ASP A 207 -22.83 -17.95 -7.56
N PRO A 208 -23.42 -17.19 -6.62
CA PRO A 208 -24.63 -16.43 -6.88
C PRO A 208 -24.37 -15.37 -7.95
N ILE A 209 -25.31 -15.21 -8.88
CA ILE A 209 -25.27 -14.12 -9.86
C ILE A 209 -25.57 -12.82 -9.12
N ILE A 210 -24.70 -11.82 -9.22
CA ILE A 210 -24.93 -10.48 -8.68
C ILE A 210 -25.36 -9.58 -9.85
N ILE A 211 -26.54 -8.96 -9.75
CA ILE A 211 -27.05 -8.04 -10.78
C ILE A 211 -26.97 -6.62 -10.22
N TYR A 212 -26.26 -5.74 -10.93
CA TYR A 212 -26.25 -4.29 -10.71
C TYR A 212 -27.56 -3.66 -11.25
N PRO A 213 -28.11 -2.62 -10.60
CA PRO A 213 -29.26 -1.88 -11.12
C PRO A 213 -28.98 -1.20 -12.47
#